data_AF-H0JQ09-F1
#
_entry.id   AF-H0JQ09-F1
#
_cell.length_a   1.000
_cell.length_b   1.000
_cell.length_c   1.000
_cell.angle_alpha   90.00
_cell.angle_beta   90.00
_cell.angle_gamma   90.00
#
_symmetry.space_group_name_H-M   'P 1'
#
loop_
_entity.id
_entity.type
_entity.pdbx_description
1 polymer ?
#
loop_
_entity_poly.entity_id
_entity_poly.type
_entity_poly.pdbx_seq_one_letter_code
_entity_poly.pdbx_strand_id
1 'polypeptide(L)'
;MQAPSRLREEVRILAPGYFAFVMAGGIVSTGLHLRGFHLASAVLLIVSAIGYATLVALSVWRFFAFRDEVRADLADSGRAFGFFTFVAGSNVLGVRLMMDGWHSTAAVLLVGAAATWLVLGYVVPWTAVLGTAERPVLAKANGTWFIWVVASESVAIAAATLQPVYRELDRLLAALAVFTWGVGLFLYAAAGVFAAVRMLEYPLRPHRPDRPLLGSSRLSGVPGS
;
A
#
# COMPACT_ATOMS: atom_id res chain seq x y z
N MET A 1 29.77 10.04 16.27
CA MET A 1 29.25 10.10 14.88
C MET A 1 28.84 8.70 14.39
N GLN A 2 27.67 8.19 14.80
CA GLN A 2 27.11 6.87 14.40
C GLN A 2 25.84 6.98 13.51
N ALA A 3 25.42 8.21 13.18
CA ALA A 3 24.20 8.46 12.41
C ALA A 3 24.20 7.95 10.95
N PRO A 4 25.32 8.04 10.17
CA PRO A 4 25.26 7.67 8.75
C PRO A 4 25.13 6.16 8.51
N SER A 5 25.61 5.31 9.43
CA SER A 5 25.46 3.85 9.31
C SER A 5 24.05 3.39 9.67
N ARG A 6 23.46 3.93 10.75
CA ARG A 6 22.08 3.61 11.15
C ARG A 6 21.06 4.05 10.11
N LEU A 7 21.18 5.26 9.56
CA LEU A 7 20.28 5.75 8.51
C LEU A 7 20.35 4.86 7.26
N ARG A 8 21.54 4.38 6.89
CA ARG A 8 21.71 3.43 5.77
C ARG A 8 21.02 2.09 6.02
N GLU A 9 21.09 1.60 7.25
CA GLU A 9 20.49 0.31 7.63
C GLU A 9 18.96 0.39 7.72
N GLU A 10 18.42 1.47 8.27
CA GLU A 10 16.98 1.77 8.26
C GLU A 10 16.43 1.93 6.84
N VAL A 11 17.16 2.63 5.95
CA VAL A 11 16.79 2.75 4.53
C VAL A 11 16.83 1.39 3.83
N ARG A 12 17.76 0.51 4.21
CA ARG A 12 17.88 -0.84 3.63
C ARG A 12 16.66 -1.71 3.96
N ILE A 13 16.13 -1.60 5.17
CA ILE A 13 14.96 -2.38 5.65
C ILE A 13 13.61 -1.68 5.45
N LEU A 14 13.60 -0.48 4.86
CA LEU A 14 12.38 0.32 4.69
C LEU A 14 11.30 -0.45 3.92
N ALA A 15 10.23 -0.83 4.62
CA ALA A 15 9.12 -1.55 4.03
C ALA A 15 8.36 -0.67 3.03
N PRO A 16 8.12 -1.13 1.79
CA PRO A 16 7.35 -0.36 0.81
C PRO A 16 5.96 0.06 1.32
N GLY A 17 5.39 -0.71 2.26
CA GLY A 17 4.10 -0.43 2.89
C GLY A 17 4.02 0.87 3.71
N TYR A 18 5.12 1.57 4.00
CA TYR A 18 5.06 2.86 4.72
C TYR A 18 4.25 3.93 3.97
N PHE A 19 4.12 3.84 2.64
CA PHE A 19 3.23 4.73 1.89
C PHE A 19 1.74 4.57 2.27
N ALA A 20 1.36 3.50 2.98
CA ALA A 20 0.01 3.37 3.54
C ALA A 20 -0.33 4.51 4.51
N PHE A 21 0.66 5.08 5.21
CA PHE A 21 0.47 6.27 6.05
C PHE A 21 -0.01 7.47 5.21
N VAL A 22 0.63 7.72 4.06
CA VAL A 22 0.26 8.81 3.15
C VAL A 22 -1.13 8.59 2.59
N MET A 23 -1.44 7.36 2.18
CA MET A 23 -2.75 6.97 1.69
C MET A 23 -3.83 7.25 2.75
N ALA A 24 -3.64 6.81 3.99
CA ALA A 24 -4.58 7.05 5.08
C ALA A 24 -4.76 8.55 5.36
N GLY A 25 -3.66 9.30 5.49
CA GLY A 25 -3.69 10.74 5.72
C GLY A 25 -4.39 11.52 4.61
N GLY A 26 -4.16 11.13 3.35
CA GLY A 26 -4.81 11.73 2.19
C GLY A 26 -6.32 11.42 2.12
N ILE A 27 -6.75 10.19 2.46
CA ILE A 27 -8.18 9.84 2.55
C ILE A 27 -8.87 10.68 3.62
N VAL A 28 -8.29 10.76 4.82
CA VAL A 28 -8.86 11.54 5.93
C VAL A 28 -8.88 13.04 5.58
N SER A 29 -7.81 13.56 4.97
CA SER A 29 -7.77 14.95 4.48
C SER A 29 -8.88 15.23 3.47
N THR A 30 -9.13 14.31 2.54
CA THR A 30 -10.21 14.41 1.54
C THR A 30 -11.58 14.41 2.21
N GLY A 31 -11.82 13.49 3.14
CA GLY A 31 -13.06 13.45 3.91
C GLY A 31 -13.33 14.73 4.69
N LEU A 32 -12.31 15.31 5.32
CA LEU A 32 -12.41 16.58 6.05
C LEU A 32 -12.73 17.76 5.11
N HIS A 33 -12.11 17.78 3.92
CA HIS A 33 -12.37 18.82 2.92
C HIS A 33 -13.83 18.80 2.47
N LEU A 34 -14.35 17.60 2.13
CA LEU A 34 -15.73 17.41 1.69
C LEU A 34 -16.77 17.75 2.77
N ARG A 35 -16.37 17.74 4.04
CA ARG A 35 -17.21 18.15 5.19
C ARG A 35 -17.06 19.62 5.58
N GLY A 36 -16.26 20.40 4.85
CA GLY A 36 -16.04 21.83 5.12
C GLY A 36 -15.00 22.14 6.20
N PHE A 37 -14.33 21.13 6.78
CA PHE A 37 -13.26 21.30 7.76
C PHE A 37 -11.92 21.61 7.05
N HIS A 38 -11.87 22.74 6.34
CA HIS A 38 -10.75 23.08 5.44
C HIS A 38 -9.39 23.18 6.15
N LEU A 39 -9.33 23.77 7.36
CA LEU A 39 -8.07 23.88 8.10
C LEU A 39 -7.51 22.52 8.51
N ALA A 40 -8.35 21.65 9.10
CA ALA A 40 -7.94 20.31 9.49
C ALA A 40 -7.52 19.47 8.27
N SER A 41 -8.28 19.59 7.16
CA SER A 41 -7.93 18.97 5.89
C SER A 41 -6.54 19.42 5.39
N ALA A 42 -6.26 20.73 5.39
CA ALA A 42 -5.00 21.28 4.91
C ALA A 42 -3.82 20.84 5.77
N VAL A 43 -3.97 20.81 7.10
CA VAL A 43 -2.92 20.32 8.02
C VAL A 43 -2.59 18.85 7.72
N LEU A 44 -3.61 17.99 7.60
CA LEU A 44 -3.38 16.58 7.24
C LEU A 44 -2.77 16.43 5.84
N LEU A 45 -3.16 17.27 4.89
CA LEU A 45 -2.60 17.27 3.54
C LEU A 45 -1.10 17.59 3.59
N ILE A 46 -0.69 18.63 4.32
CA ILE A 46 0.71 19.03 4.46
C ILE A 46 1.52 17.91 5.12
N VAL A 47 1.03 17.33 6.21
CA VAL A 47 1.70 16.20 6.89
C VAL A 47 1.86 15.00 5.94
N SER A 48 0.81 14.66 5.19
CA SER A 48 0.84 13.56 4.22
C SER A 48 1.80 13.85 3.06
N ALA A 49 1.84 15.10 2.58
CA ALA A 49 2.74 15.53 1.50
C ALA A 49 4.22 15.51 1.94
N ILE A 50 4.53 15.97 3.15
CA ILE A 50 5.89 15.89 3.71
C ILE A 50 6.31 14.42 3.89
N GLY A 51 5.42 13.60 4.45
CA GLY A 51 5.65 12.16 4.58
C GLY A 51 5.88 11.49 3.23
N TYR A 52 5.09 11.83 2.22
CA TYR A 52 5.24 11.33 0.85
C TYR A 52 6.58 11.73 0.25
N ALA A 53 6.94 13.01 0.29
CA ALA A 53 8.21 13.49 -0.25
C ALA A 53 9.42 12.80 0.43
N THR A 54 9.35 12.62 1.74
CA THR A 54 10.38 11.91 2.52
C THR A 54 10.48 10.46 2.07
N LEU A 55 9.35 9.73 2.00
CA LEU A 55 9.34 8.33 1.59
C LEU A 55 9.79 8.14 0.14
N VAL A 56 9.43 9.05 -0.77
CA VAL A 56 9.91 9.05 -2.15
C VAL A 56 11.42 9.23 -2.18
N ALA A 57 11.97 10.22 -1.48
CA ALA A 57 13.40 10.46 -1.43
C ALA A 57 14.17 9.23 -0.90
N LEU A 58 13.68 8.62 0.20
CA LEU A 58 14.28 7.40 0.76
C LEU A 58 14.15 6.22 -0.19
N SER A 59 13.02 6.08 -0.90
CA SER A 59 12.79 4.99 -1.86
C SER A 59 13.67 5.13 -3.10
N VAL A 60 13.83 6.34 -3.62
CA VAL A 60 14.74 6.65 -4.74
C VAL A 60 16.18 6.38 -4.32
N TRP A 61 16.58 6.83 -3.13
CA TRP A 61 17.90 6.51 -2.58
C TRP A 61 18.12 5.01 -2.46
N ARG A 62 17.13 4.27 -1.93
CA ARG A 62 17.16 2.81 -1.82
C ARG A 62 17.29 2.15 -3.20
N PHE A 63 16.56 2.63 -4.20
CA PHE A 63 16.60 2.12 -5.57
C PHE A 63 17.97 2.29 -6.23
N PHE A 64 18.72 3.36 -5.91
CA PHE A 64 20.07 3.55 -6.45
C PHE A 64 21.17 2.87 -5.63
N ALA A 65 21.04 2.84 -4.30
CA ALA A 65 22.07 2.32 -3.40
C ALA A 65 21.99 0.81 -3.14
N PHE A 66 20.79 0.21 -3.24
CA PHE A 66 20.49 -1.16 -2.80
C PHE A 66 19.62 -1.90 -3.85
N ARG A 67 20.08 -1.89 -5.11
CA ARG A 67 19.34 -2.48 -6.26
C ARG A 67 19.07 -3.97 -6.08
N ASP A 68 20.02 -4.70 -5.52
CA ASP A 68 19.90 -6.15 -5.32
C ASP A 68 18.85 -6.48 -4.26
N GLU A 69 18.80 -5.71 -3.16
CA GLU A 69 17.73 -5.85 -2.17
C GLU A 69 16.35 -5.46 -2.70
N VAL A 70 16.25 -4.40 -3.51
CA VAL A 70 14.96 -4.03 -4.15
C VAL A 70 14.52 -5.12 -5.12
N ARG A 71 15.44 -5.73 -5.87
CA ARG A 71 15.13 -6.85 -6.75
C ARG A 71 14.69 -8.09 -5.96
N ALA A 72 15.33 -8.37 -4.82
CA ALA A 72 14.91 -9.44 -3.92
C ALA A 72 13.51 -9.19 -3.35
N ASP A 73 13.18 -7.95 -2.99
CA ASP A 73 11.84 -7.57 -2.52
C ASP A 73 10.76 -7.71 -3.59
N LEU A 74 11.08 -7.42 -4.86
CA LEU A 74 10.16 -7.62 -5.98
C LEU A 74 9.98 -9.10 -6.33
N ALA A 75 10.99 -9.93 -6.08
CA ALA A 75 10.90 -11.39 -6.25
C ALA A 75 10.02 -12.05 -5.18
N ASP A 76 9.91 -11.46 -3.98
CA ASP A 76 8.96 -11.89 -2.96
C ASP A 76 7.59 -11.24 -3.17
N SER A 77 6.62 -12.06 -3.60
CA SER A 77 5.25 -11.63 -3.87
C SER A 77 4.64 -10.85 -2.69
N GLY A 78 4.89 -11.25 -1.45
CA GLY A 78 4.31 -10.59 -0.26
C GLY A 78 4.83 -9.17 -0.04
N ARG A 79 6.10 -8.92 -0.37
CA ARG A 79 6.73 -7.60 -0.25
C ARG A 79 6.49 -6.74 -1.49
N ALA A 80 6.42 -7.37 -2.67
CA ALA A 80 6.08 -6.72 -3.93
C ALA A 80 4.72 -5.99 -3.86
N PHE A 81 3.72 -6.58 -3.21
CA PHE A 81 2.43 -5.91 -3.00
C PHE A 81 2.52 -4.62 -2.19
N GLY A 82 3.51 -4.48 -1.31
CA GLY A 82 3.74 -3.25 -0.56
C GLY A 82 4.05 -2.07 -1.48
N PHE A 83 4.68 -2.27 -2.64
CA PHE A 83 4.99 -1.20 -3.58
C PHE A 83 3.74 -0.58 -4.22
N PHE A 84 2.61 -1.31 -4.28
CA PHE A 84 1.34 -0.72 -4.72
C PHE A 84 0.82 0.36 -3.78
N THR A 85 1.28 0.42 -2.51
CA THR A 85 0.93 1.53 -1.61
C THR A 85 1.50 2.87 -2.08
N PHE A 86 2.62 2.87 -2.83
CA PHE A 86 3.11 4.08 -3.50
C PHE A 86 2.12 4.58 -4.55
N VAL A 87 1.57 3.68 -5.37
CA VAL A 87 0.55 4.02 -6.39
C VAL A 87 -0.67 4.63 -5.70
N ALA A 88 -1.22 3.93 -4.71
CA ALA A 88 -2.39 4.39 -3.97
C ALA A 88 -2.15 5.72 -3.25
N GLY A 89 -1.03 5.86 -2.55
CA GLY A 89 -0.66 7.10 -1.85
C GLY A 89 -0.49 8.28 -2.80
N SER A 90 0.16 8.08 -3.95
CA SER A 90 0.36 9.12 -4.96
C SER A 90 -0.96 9.61 -5.55
N ASN A 91 -1.85 8.69 -5.91
CA ASN A 91 -3.14 9.02 -6.51
C ASN A 91 -4.09 9.69 -5.50
N VAL A 92 -4.16 9.20 -4.26
CA VAL A 92 -4.97 9.82 -3.21
C VAL A 92 -4.49 11.26 -2.92
N LEU A 93 -3.17 11.45 -2.80
CA LEU A 93 -2.59 12.77 -2.62
C LEU A 93 -2.88 13.67 -3.83
N GLY A 94 -2.74 13.13 -5.04
CA GLY A 94 -3.06 13.81 -6.30
C GLY A 94 -4.52 14.28 -6.35
N VAL A 95 -5.48 13.40 -6.10
CA VAL A 95 -6.92 13.74 -6.07
C VAL A 95 -7.20 14.84 -5.05
N ARG A 96 -6.59 14.78 -3.86
CA ARG A 96 -6.76 15.83 -2.85
C ARG A 96 -6.17 17.17 -3.32
N LEU A 97 -5.00 17.15 -3.95
CA LEU A 97 -4.36 18.35 -4.53
C LEU A 97 -5.20 18.98 -5.66
N MET A 98 -5.90 18.17 -6.44
CA MET A 98 -6.81 18.66 -7.47
C MET A 98 -7.96 19.48 -6.90
N MET A 99 -8.50 19.10 -5.74
CA MET A 99 -9.55 19.87 -5.07
C MET A 99 -9.08 21.28 -4.68
N ASP A 100 -7.77 21.46 -4.45
CA ASP A 100 -7.16 22.77 -4.18
C ASP A 100 -6.62 23.45 -5.47
N GLY A 101 -6.93 22.91 -6.66
CA GLY A 101 -6.57 23.47 -7.98
C GLY A 101 -5.20 23.07 -8.52
N TRP A 102 -4.45 22.20 -7.84
CA TRP A 102 -3.10 21.78 -8.24
C TRP A 102 -3.10 20.66 -9.30
N HIS A 103 -3.72 20.93 -10.44
CA HIS A 103 -3.95 19.92 -11.50
C HIS A 103 -2.66 19.41 -12.16
N SER A 104 -1.63 20.24 -12.29
CA SER A 104 -0.34 19.84 -12.89
C SER A 104 0.41 18.84 -12.00
N THR A 105 0.50 19.13 -10.70
CA THR A 105 1.10 18.22 -9.72
C THR A 105 0.36 16.90 -9.67
N ALA A 106 -0.98 16.93 -9.66
CA ALA A 106 -1.79 15.71 -9.68
C ALA A 106 -1.57 14.88 -10.95
N ALA A 107 -1.43 15.51 -12.12
CA ALA A 107 -1.12 14.82 -13.37
C ALA A 107 0.25 14.13 -13.32
N VAL A 108 1.28 14.79 -12.78
CA VAL A 108 2.62 14.19 -12.60
C VAL A 108 2.56 12.99 -11.66
N LEU A 109 1.84 13.11 -10.55
CA LEU A 109 1.63 12.01 -9.61
C LEU A 109 0.89 10.83 -10.27
N LEU A 110 -0.15 11.10 -11.06
CA LEU A 110 -0.88 10.08 -11.82
C LEU A 110 0.05 9.35 -12.79
N VAL A 111 0.86 10.08 -13.57
CA VAL A 111 1.79 9.45 -14.53
C VAL A 111 2.78 8.53 -13.81
N GLY A 112 3.38 9.00 -12.72
CA GLY A 112 4.30 8.18 -11.91
C GLY A 112 3.62 6.96 -11.28
N ALA A 113 2.40 7.13 -10.77
CA ALA A 113 1.60 6.08 -10.18
C ALA A 113 1.16 5.04 -11.21
N ALA A 114 0.66 5.47 -12.37
CA ALA A 114 0.22 4.61 -13.46
C ALA A 114 1.39 3.82 -14.07
N ALA A 115 2.55 4.48 -14.27
CA ALA A 115 3.76 3.79 -14.73
C ALA A 115 4.22 2.72 -13.73
N THR A 116 4.25 3.07 -12.44
CA THR A 116 4.60 2.11 -11.38
C THR A 116 3.59 0.97 -11.30
N TRP A 117 2.30 1.26 -11.42
CA TRP A 117 1.23 0.26 -11.44
C TRP A 117 1.36 -0.71 -12.61
N LEU A 118 1.67 -0.23 -13.82
CA LEU A 118 1.91 -1.07 -14.98
C LEU A 118 3.12 -1.98 -14.80
N VAL A 119 4.24 -1.44 -14.31
CA VAL A 119 5.45 -2.23 -14.05
C VAL A 119 5.19 -3.31 -13.01
N LEU A 120 4.59 -2.96 -11.87
CA LEU A 120 4.28 -3.91 -10.81
C LEU A 120 3.23 -4.93 -11.25
N GLY A 121 2.21 -4.50 -12.01
CA GLY A 121 1.17 -5.35 -12.56
C GLY A 121 1.71 -6.41 -13.52
N TYR A 122 2.87 -6.18 -14.13
CA TYR A 122 3.58 -7.18 -14.95
C TYR A 122 4.51 -8.06 -14.11
N VAL A 123 5.26 -7.46 -13.18
CA VAL A 123 6.26 -8.16 -12.35
C VAL A 123 5.60 -9.12 -11.35
N VAL A 124 4.51 -8.72 -10.71
CA VAL A 124 3.88 -9.50 -9.62
C VAL A 124 3.27 -10.82 -10.10
N PRO A 125 2.50 -10.87 -11.21
CA PRO A 125 2.03 -12.15 -11.74
C PRO A 125 3.19 -13.05 -12.15
N TRP A 126 4.25 -12.49 -12.75
CA TRP A 126 5.43 -13.25 -13.14
C TRP A 126 6.09 -13.91 -11.92
N THR A 127 6.31 -13.17 -10.84
CA THR A 127 6.94 -13.71 -9.62
C THR A 127 6.01 -14.65 -8.86
N ALA A 128 4.70 -14.41 -8.86
CA ALA A 128 3.71 -15.30 -8.25
C ALA A 128 3.55 -16.62 -9.02
N VAL A 129 3.60 -16.60 -10.35
CA VAL A 129 3.41 -17.81 -11.19
C VAL A 129 4.68 -18.63 -11.33
N LEU A 130 5.85 -17.98 -11.54
CA LEU A 130 7.11 -18.68 -11.81
C LEU A 130 8.00 -18.87 -10.58
N GLY A 131 7.78 -18.10 -9.51
CA GLY A 131 8.49 -18.28 -8.23
C GLY A 131 7.94 -19.45 -7.40
N THR A 132 6.80 -20.03 -7.78
CA THR A 132 6.12 -21.06 -7.00
C THR A 132 6.47 -22.46 -7.49
N ALA A 133 7.70 -22.90 -7.23
CA ALA A 133 8.07 -24.31 -7.31
C ALA A 133 7.46 -25.15 -6.17
N GLU A 134 7.03 -24.51 -5.08
CA GLU A 134 6.37 -25.17 -3.95
C GLU A 134 5.08 -24.43 -3.58
N ARG A 135 3.95 -25.13 -3.68
CA ARG A 135 2.64 -24.71 -3.17
C ARG A 135 2.77 -24.40 -1.66
N PRO A 136 2.09 -23.39 -1.09
CA PRO A 136 0.83 -22.82 -1.59
C PRO A 136 0.84 -21.29 -1.67
N VAL A 137 0.47 -20.76 -2.84
CA VAL A 137 0.12 -19.35 -3.05
C VAL A 137 -0.95 -18.87 -2.02
N LEU A 138 -1.79 -19.80 -1.54
CA LEU A 138 -2.81 -19.61 -0.49
C LEU A 138 -2.24 -19.32 0.92
N ALA A 139 -1.11 -19.90 1.32
CA ALA A 139 -0.52 -19.60 2.64
C ALA A 139 0.04 -18.17 2.70
N LYS A 140 0.52 -17.66 1.56
CA LYS A 140 0.98 -16.29 1.37
C LYS A 140 -0.14 -15.30 1.01
N ALA A 141 -1.40 -15.73 0.93
CA ALA A 141 -2.55 -14.89 0.62
C ALA A 141 -2.98 -14.00 1.80
N ASN A 142 -2.19 -12.98 2.11
CA ASN A 142 -2.46 -12.01 3.18
C ASN A 142 -3.26 -10.81 2.67
N GLY A 143 -3.81 -10.00 3.59
CA GLY A 143 -4.64 -8.81 3.26
C GLY A 143 -3.96 -7.80 2.34
N THR A 144 -2.64 -7.90 2.18
CA THR A 144 -1.80 -7.16 1.24
C THR A 144 -2.24 -7.33 -0.23
N TRP A 145 -2.94 -8.41 -0.59
CA TRP A 145 -3.44 -8.62 -1.96
C TRP A 145 -4.51 -7.60 -2.36
N PHE A 146 -5.32 -7.15 -1.40
CA PHE A 146 -6.30 -6.09 -1.64
C PHE A 146 -5.62 -4.75 -1.97
N ILE A 147 -4.34 -4.56 -1.63
CA ILE A 147 -3.60 -3.34 -2.00
C ILE A 147 -3.48 -3.22 -3.52
N TRP A 148 -3.40 -4.34 -4.25
CA TRP A 148 -3.36 -4.30 -5.71
C TRP A 148 -4.68 -3.79 -6.31
N VAL A 149 -5.81 -4.20 -5.72
CA VAL A 149 -7.14 -3.66 -6.05
C VAL A 149 -7.18 -2.16 -5.76
N VAL A 150 -6.82 -1.76 -4.54
CA VAL A 150 -6.84 -0.36 -4.09
C VAL A 150 -5.96 0.52 -4.99
N ALA A 151 -4.79 0.04 -5.40
CA ALA A 151 -3.94 0.75 -6.33
C ALA A 151 -4.60 0.93 -7.71
N SER A 152 -5.22 -0.11 -8.25
CA SER A 152 -5.93 -0.05 -9.54
C SER A 152 -7.10 0.94 -9.50
N GLU A 153 -7.94 0.85 -8.46
CA GLU A 153 -9.05 1.78 -8.24
C GLU A 153 -8.57 3.22 -8.04
N SER A 154 -7.45 3.43 -7.34
CA SER A 154 -6.89 4.77 -7.15
C SER A 154 -6.46 5.42 -8.46
N VAL A 155 -5.88 4.65 -9.40
CA VAL A 155 -5.53 5.14 -10.74
C VAL A 155 -6.79 5.51 -11.51
N ALA A 156 -7.83 4.68 -11.41
CA ALA A 156 -9.11 4.95 -12.06
C ALA A 156 -9.72 6.28 -11.59
N ILE A 157 -9.77 6.49 -10.28
CA ILE A 157 -10.30 7.72 -9.68
C ILE A 157 -9.46 8.93 -10.07
N ALA A 158 -8.13 8.84 -10.01
CA ALA A 158 -7.25 9.96 -10.37
C ALA A 158 -7.37 10.31 -11.86
N ALA A 159 -7.45 9.31 -12.74
CA ALA A 159 -7.66 9.52 -14.18
C ALA A 159 -9.03 10.15 -14.48
N ALA A 160 -10.11 9.64 -13.86
CA ALA A 160 -11.45 10.19 -14.01
C ALA A 160 -11.56 11.63 -13.49
N THR A 161 -10.88 11.94 -12.37
CA THR A 161 -10.85 13.31 -11.84
C THR A 161 -10.12 14.27 -12.79
N LEU A 162 -9.05 13.81 -13.47
CA LEU A 162 -8.26 14.64 -14.40
C LEU A 162 -8.87 14.77 -15.79
N GLN A 163 -9.70 13.80 -16.21
CA GLN A 163 -10.36 13.78 -17.50
C GLN A 163 -11.04 15.11 -17.89
N PRO A 164 -11.90 15.74 -17.06
CA PRO A 164 -12.55 17.01 -17.42
C PRO A 164 -11.59 18.20 -17.49
N VAL A 165 -10.40 18.10 -16.89
CA VAL A 165 -9.41 19.20 -16.84
C VAL A 165 -8.59 19.24 -18.13
N TYR A 166 -8.14 18.09 -18.62
CA TYR A 166 -7.27 17.99 -19.81
C TYR A 166 -8.06 17.52 -21.03
N ARG A 167 -8.75 18.45 -21.69
CA ARG A 167 -9.63 18.15 -22.85
C ARG A 167 -8.92 17.43 -24.00
N GLU A 168 -7.63 17.68 -24.21
CA GLU A 168 -6.82 17.01 -25.24
C GLU A 168 -6.58 15.52 -24.92
N LEU A 169 -6.57 15.17 -23.63
CA LEU A 169 -6.34 13.80 -23.13
C LEU A 169 -7.64 13.13 -22.68
N ASP A 170 -8.81 13.74 -22.92
CA ASP A 170 -10.12 13.27 -22.45
C ASP A 170 -10.35 11.77 -22.74
N ARG A 171 -10.19 11.35 -24.00
CA ARG A 171 -10.37 9.95 -24.41
C ARG A 171 -9.36 9.02 -23.74
N LEU A 172 -8.11 9.46 -23.58
CA LEU A 172 -7.05 8.66 -23.00
C LEU A 172 -7.26 8.47 -21.49
N LEU A 173 -7.63 9.53 -20.79
CA LEU A 173 -7.93 9.51 -19.35
C LEU A 173 -9.20 8.71 -19.06
N ALA A 174 -10.24 8.85 -19.88
CA ALA A 174 -11.44 8.03 -19.78
C ALA A 174 -11.15 6.54 -20.03
N ALA A 175 -10.38 6.22 -21.08
CA ALA A 175 -9.99 4.84 -21.38
C ALA A 175 -9.12 4.25 -20.27
N LEU A 176 -8.15 5.01 -19.75
CA LEU A 176 -7.33 4.62 -18.61
C LEU A 176 -8.20 4.34 -17.38
N ALA A 177 -9.12 5.26 -17.06
CA ALA A 177 -10.01 5.13 -15.92
C ALA A 177 -10.85 3.85 -15.98
N VAL A 178 -11.54 3.63 -17.11
CA VAL A 178 -12.39 2.45 -17.33
C VAL A 178 -11.56 1.17 -17.32
N PHE A 179 -10.38 1.18 -17.96
CA PHE A 179 -9.48 0.03 -17.99
C PHE A 179 -9.01 -0.36 -16.58
N THR A 180 -8.47 0.59 -15.81
CA THR A 180 -7.98 0.31 -14.46
C THR A 180 -9.09 -0.04 -13.49
N TRP A 181 -10.28 0.53 -13.66
CA TRP A 181 -11.48 0.15 -12.91
C TRP A 181 -11.90 -1.28 -13.21
N GLY A 182 -11.94 -1.69 -14.49
CA GLY A 182 -12.25 -3.06 -14.88
C GLY A 182 -11.24 -4.06 -14.33
N VAL A 183 -9.95 -3.73 -14.38
CA VAL A 183 -8.88 -4.54 -13.78
C VAL A 183 -9.06 -4.63 -12.25
N GLY A 184 -9.37 -3.51 -11.59
CA GLY A 184 -9.65 -3.46 -10.16
C GLY A 184 -10.80 -4.37 -9.74
N LEU A 185 -11.91 -4.34 -10.48
CA LEU A 185 -13.07 -5.20 -10.25
C LEU A 185 -12.75 -6.69 -10.38
N PHE A 186 -12.00 -7.06 -11.43
CA PHE A 186 -11.54 -8.44 -11.61
C PHE A 186 -10.61 -8.88 -10.47
N LEU A 187 -9.63 -8.05 -10.11
CA LEU A 187 -8.71 -8.32 -9.01
C LEU A 187 -9.45 -8.43 -7.67
N TYR A 188 -10.49 -7.62 -7.45
CA TYR A 188 -11.30 -7.67 -6.25
C TYR A 188 -12.05 -9.00 -6.13
N ALA A 189 -12.68 -9.46 -7.21
CA ALA A 189 -13.33 -10.76 -7.24
C ALA A 189 -12.33 -11.90 -6.97
N ALA A 190 -11.17 -11.88 -7.62
CA ALA A 190 -10.12 -12.87 -7.40
C ALA A 190 -9.61 -12.86 -5.94
N ALA A 191 -9.21 -11.70 -5.43
CA ALA A 191 -8.72 -11.53 -4.06
C ALA A 191 -9.79 -11.94 -3.03
N GLY A 192 -11.05 -11.60 -3.27
CA GLY A 192 -12.19 -11.99 -2.45
C GLY A 192 -12.38 -13.51 -2.38
N VAL A 193 -12.31 -14.20 -3.52
CA VAL A 193 -12.38 -15.67 -3.58
C VAL A 193 -11.21 -16.30 -2.82
N PHE A 194 -9.98 -15.85 -3.05
CA PHE A 194 -8.81 -16.38 -2.34
C PHE A 194 -8.87 -16.13 -0.83
N ALA A 195 -9.33 -14.95 -0.41
CA ALA A 195 -9.52 -14.63 1.01
C ALA A 195 -10.59 -15.53 1.65
N ALA A 196 -11.71 -15.77 0.95
CA ALA A 196 -12.77 -16.65 1.41
C ALA A 196 -12.28 -18.10 1.55
N VAL A 197 -11.57 -18.64 0.54
CA VAL A 197 -10.96 -19.97 0.61
C VAL A 197 -9.97 -20.07 1.76
N ARG A 198 -9.10 -19.06 1.95
CA ARG A 198 -8.16 -19.02 3.09
C ARG A 198 -8.89 -19.05 4.43
N MET A 199 -9.98 -18.29 4.59
CA MET A 199 -10.77 -18.28 5.83
C MET A 199 -11.44 -19.64 6.13
N LEU A 200 -11.81 -20.38 5.08
CA LEU A 200 -12.38 -21.72 5.22
C LEU A 200 -11.32 -22.80 5.53
N GLU A 201 -10.12 -22.68 4.95
CA GLU A 201 -9.06 -23.68 5.10
C GLU A 201 -8.15 -23.45 6.33
N TYR A 202 -8.01 -22.21 6.81
CA TYR A 202 -7.13 -21.86 7.94
C TYR A 202 -7.93 -21.22 9.09
N PRO A 203 -8.14 -21.92 10.23
CA PRO A 203 -8.80 -21.34 11.38
C PRO A 203 -7.99 -20.14 11.90
N LEU A 204 -8.69 -19.02 12.14
CA LEU A 204 -8.15 -17.84 12.81
C LEU A 204 -7.73 -18.23 14.24
N ARG A 205 -6.50 -18.71 14.42
CA ARG A 205 -5.94 -18.94 15.76
C ARG A 205 -5.79 -17.58 16.44
N PRO A 206 -6.51 -17.30 17.54
CA PRO A 206 -6.27 -16.09 18.30
C PRO A 206 -4.83 -16.12 18.79
N HIS A 207 -4.06 -15.09 18.48
CA HIS A 207 -2.79 -14.87 19.13
C HIS A 207 -3.12 -14.61 20.60
N ARG A 208 -2.98 -15.65 21.44
CA ARG A 208 -3.26 -15.57 22.87
C ARG A 208 -2.13 -14.74 23.47
N PRO A 209 -2.40 -13.53 24.00
CA PRO A 209 -1.41 -12.84 24.80
C PRO A 209 -1.11 -13.76 25.98
N ASP A 210 0.16 -14.07 26.18
CA ASP A 210 0.71 -14.73 27.33
C ASP A 210 0.27 -13.94 28.57
N ARG A 211 -0.86 -14.35 29.14
CA ARG A 211 -1.36 -13.83 30.40
C ARG A 211 -0.32 -14.24 31.45
N PRO A 212 0.37 -13.30 32.11
CA PRO A 212 1.24 -13.68 33.21
C PRO A 212 0.35 -14.35 34.24
N LEU A 213 0.72 -15.57 34.61
CA LEU A 213 0.04 -16.39 35.60
C LEU A 213 0.00 -15.61 36.91
N LEU A 214 -1.13 -14.94 37.16
CA LEU A 214 -1.55 -14.53 38.50
C LEU A 214 -1.42 -15.76 39.39
N GLY A 215 -0.50 -15.68 40.36
CA GLY A 215 -0.10 -16.78 41.22
C GLY A 215 -1.29 -17.43 41.92
N SER A 216 -1.71 -18.58 41.41
CA SER A 216 -2.51 -19.53 42.14
C SER A 216 -1.58 -20.55 42.80
N SER A 217 -0.98 -20.17 43.92
CA SER A 217 -0.43 -21.12 44.88
C SER A 217 -1.17 -20.95 46.21
N ARG A 218 -2.42 -21.41 46.22
CA ARG A 218 -3.07 -21.89 47.44
C ARG A 218 -3.22 -23.42 47.31
N LEU A 219 -2.61 -24.12 48.28
CA LEU A 219 -3.05 -25.39 48.88
C LEU A 219 -2.77 -26.72 48.15
N SER A 220 -1.70 -27.40 48.58
CA SER A 220 -1.58 -28.87 48.80
C SER A 220 -0.19 -29.14 49.43
N GLY A 221 0.06 -29.82 50.54
CA GLY A 221 -0.67 -30.60 51.53
C GLY A 221 0.36 -31.13 52.56
N VAL A 222 -0.06 -31.32 53.81
CA VAL A 222 0.61 -32.08 54.92
C VAL A 222 0.60 -33.60 54.57
N PRO A 223 1.35 -34.58 55.17
CA PRO A 223 2.28 -34.62 56.35
C PRO A 223 3.64 -35.35 56.15
N GLY A 224 4.52 -35.32 57.18
CA GLY A 224 5.40 -36.47 57.50
C GLY A 224 6.77 -36.16 58.12
N SER A 225 6.85 -36.04 59.45
CA SER A 225 7.88 -36.61 60.35
C SER A 225 7.59 -36.23 61.80
#